data_AF-M1B0X0-F1
#
_entry.id   AF-M1B0X0-F1
#
_cell.length_a   1.000
_cell.length_b   1.000
_cell.length_c   1.000
_cell.angle_alpha   90.00
_cell.angle_beta   90.00
_cell.angle_gamma   90.00
#
_symmetry.space_group_name_H-M   'P 1'
#
loop_
_entity.id
_entity.type
_entity.pdbx_description
1 polymer ?
#
loop_
_entity_poly.entity_id
_entity_poly.type
_entity_poly.pdbx_seq_one_letter_code
_entity_poly.pdbx_strand_id
1 'polypeptide(L)' 'MCGSCALNLCGVACGRLDLFYELEFGGPWDVAGGAVIVKEAGGFVFDPSGSEFDLTARRVAATNAHLKDAFIKALNE' A
#
# COMPACT_ATOMS: atom_id res chain seq x y z
N MET A 1 -5.87 -7.64 -9.03
CA MET A 1 -4.44 -7.63 -8.69
C MET A 1 -3.66 -8.12 -9.91
N CYS A 2 -2.61 -7.42 -10.35
CA CYS A 2 -1.89 -7.75 -11.59
C CYS A 2 -0.62 -8.61 -11.39
N GLY A 3 -0.41 -9.16 -10.19
CA GLY A 3 0.78 -9.96 -9.86
C GLY A 3 2.07 -9.15 -9.66
N SER A 4 2.00 -7.81 -9.63
CA SER A 4 3.14 -6.93 -9.40
C SER A 4 2.80 -5.88 -8.34
N CYS A 5 3.56 -5.87 -7.23
CA CYS A 5 3.40 -4.89 -6.16
C CYS A 5 3.61 -3.45 -6.68
N ALA A 6 4.68 -3.23 -7.44
CA ALA A 6 4.99 -1.92 -8.00
C ALA A 6 3.85 -1.38 -8.89
N LEU A 7 3.29 -2.22 -9.77
CA LEU A 7 2.18 -1.81 -10.63
C LEU A 7 0.89 -1.56 -9.84
N ASN A 8 0.59 -2.37 -8.82
CA ASN A 8 -0.59 -2.14 -7.99
C ASN A 8 -0.46 -0.83 -7.19
N LEU A 9 0.72 -0.52 -6.64
CA LEU A 9 0.99 0.77 -5.98
C LEU A 9 0.80 1.96 -6.92
N CYS A 10 1.35 1.89 -8.13
CA CYS A 10 1.10 2.90 -9.16
C CYS A 10 -0.38 2.97 -9.56
N GLY A 11 -1.10 1.84 -9.53
CA GLY A 11 -2.54 1.75 -9.74
C GLY A 11 -3.31 2.55 -8.69
N VAL A 12 -2.89 2.49 -7.42
CA VAL A 12 -3.43 3.33 -6.36
C VAL A 12 -3.12 4.80 -6.60
N ALA A 13 -1.87 5.13 -6.90
CA ALA A 13 -1.44 6.51 -7.12
C ALA A 13 -2.17 7.20 -8.29
N CYS A 14 -2.49 6.47 -9.37
CA CYS A 14 -3.25 7.03 -10.50
C CYS A 14 -4.78 6.88 -10.37
N GLY A 15 -5.28 6.46 -9.20
CA GLY A 15 -6.72 6.33 -8.94
C GLY A 15 -7.40 5.19 -9.70
N ARG A 16 -6.64 4.24 -10.26
CA ARG A 16 -7.19 3.03 -10.90
C ARG A 16 -7.57 1.96 -9.89
N LEU A 17 -6.91 1.95 -8.75
CA LEU A 17 -7.22 1.13 -7.59
C LEU A 17 -7.46 2.05 -6.40
N ASP A 18 -8.43 1.72 -5.56
CA ASP A 18 -8.66 2.47 -4.33
C ASP A 18 -7.80 1.96 -3.17
N LEU A 19 -7.44 0.67 -3.23
CA LEU A 19 -6.72 -0.04 -2.19
C LEU A 19 -5.87 -1.18 -2.77
N PHE A 20 -4.66 -1.33 -2.23
CA PHE A 20 -3.79 -2.48 -2.46
C PHE A 20 -3.12 -2.86 -1.13
N TYR A 21 -3.04 -4.15 -0.82
CA TYR A 21 -2.17 -4.64 0.24
C TYR A 21 -1.54 -5.95 -0.18
N GLU A 22 -0.35 -6.23 0.34
CA GLU A 22 0.38 -7.47 0.12
C GLU A 22 1.15 -7.85 1.38
N LEU A 23 1.18 -9.15 1.65
CA LEU A 23 1.95 -9.75 2.72
C LEU A 23 3.08 -10.58 2.10
N GLU A 24 4.22 -10.62 2.78
CA GLU A 24 5.37 -11.44 2.40
C GLU A 24 5.95 -11.14 1.01
N PHE A 25 5.89 -9.89 0.53
CA PHE A 25 6.48 -9.51 -0.76
C PHE A 25 7.98 -9.84 -0.83
N GLY A 26 8.50 -10.06 -2.03
CA GLY A 26 9.84 -10.65 -2.25
C GLY A 26 10.97 -9.82 -1.65
N GLY A 27 10.98 -8.52 -1.91
CA GLY A 27 11.95 -7.61 -1.30
C GLY A 27 11.55 -6.14 -1.33
N PRO A 28 12.32 -5.28 -0.65
CA PRO A 28 12.01 -3.85 -0.51
C PRO A 28 11.91 -3.11 -1.85
N TRP A 29 12.63 -3.59 -2.88
CA TRP A 29 12.59 -3.05 -4.23
C TRP A 29 11.21 -3.14 -4.89
N ASP A 30 10.36 -4.09 -4.49
CA ASP A 30 9.02 -4.27 -5.06
C ASP A 30 8.06 -3.15 -4.67
N VAL A 31 8.36 -2.41 -3.59
CA VAL A 31 7.45 -1.43 -2.99
C VAL A 31 8.07 -0.06 -2.79
N ALA A 32 9.41 0.07 -2.68
CA ALA A 32 10.08 1.33 -2.36
C ALA A 32 9.72 2.47 -3.32
N GLY A 33 9.78 2.21 -4.63
CA GLY A 33 9.44 3.20 -5.65
C GLY A 33 7.95 3.55 -5.64
N GLY A 34 7.09 2.53 -5.61
CA GLY A 34 5.64 2.72 -5.57
C GLY A 34 5.17 3.48 -4.31
N ALA A 35 5.82 3.25 -3.16
CA ALA A 35 5.49 3.91 -1.92
C ALA A 35 5.70 5.42 -1.97
N VAL A 36 6.79 5.89 -2.58
CA VAL A 36 7.02 7.33 -2.80
C VAL A 36 5.98 7.91 -3.74
N ILE A 37 5.70 7.22 -4.86
CA ILE A 37 4.73 7.67 -5.86
C ILE A 37 3.33 7.81 -5.24
N VAL A 38 2.88 6.84 -4.43
CA VAL A 38 1.58 6.92 -3.74
C VAL A 38 1.53 8.11 -2.77
N LYS A 39 2.60 8.34 -2.00
CA LYS A 39 2.67 9.47 -1.06
C LYS A 39 2.61 10.82 -1.78
N GLU A 40 3.34 10.98 -2.87
CA GLU A 40 3.32 12.21 -3.68
C GLU A 40 1.97 12.44 -4.39
N ALA A 41 1.26 11.35 -4.73
CA ALA A 41 -0.10 11.41 -5.26
C ALA A 41 -1.16 11.76 -4.19
N GLY A 42 -0.77 11.94 -2.92
CA GLY A 42 -1.68 12.23 -1.80
C GLY A 42 -2.37 10.99 -1.22
N GLY A 43 -1.91 9.79 -1.59
CA GLY A 43 -2.35 8.53 -0.99
C GLY A 43 -1.58 8.20 0.29
N PHE A 44 -2.03 7.14 0.98
CA PHE A 44 -1.37 6.63 2.17
C PHE A 44 -0.67 5.31 1.89
N VAL A 45 0.48 5.12 2.55
CA VAL A 45 1.21 3.85 2.58
C VAL A 45 1.51 3.52 4.04
N PHE A 46 1.13 2.33 4.50
CA PHE A 46 1.16 1.91 5.90
C PHE A 46 1.31 0.40 6.02
N ASP A 47 1.59 -0.11 7.22
CA ASP A 47 1.54 -1.56 7.48
C ASP A 47 0.08 -2.00 7.62
N PRO A 48 -0.36 -3.15 7.06
CA PRO A 48 -1.74 -3.63 7.19
C PRO A 48 -2.25 -3.77 8.64
N SER A 49 -1.37 -3.90 9.64
CA SER A 49 -1.70 -3.87 11.08
C SER A 49 -2.14 -2.48 11.60
N GLY A 50 -1.99 -1.44 10.78
CA GLY A 50 -2.23 -0.04 11.17
C GLY A 50 -0.97 0.71 11.64
N SER A 51 0.17 0.02 11.74
CA SER A 51 1.46 0.64 12.09
C SER A 51 2.02 1.49 10.93
N GLU A 52 3.06 2.29 11.23
CA GLU A 52 3.79 2.99 10.17
C GLU A 52 4.42 2.01 9.17
N PHE A 53 4.56 2.49 7.92
CA PHE A 53 5.16 1.69 6.86
C PHE A 53 6.64 1.44 7.13
N ASP A 54 6.99 0.17 7.31
CA ASP A 54 8.37 -0.31 7.36
C ASP A 54 8.71 -1.08 6.08
N LEU A 55 9.68 -0.57 5.34
CA LEU A 55 10.14 -1.14 4.08
C LEU A 55 10.71 -2.56 4.24
N THR A 56 11.21 -2.90 5.43
CA THR A 56 11.84 -4.19 5.74
C THR A 56 10.87 -5.22 6.30
N ALA A 57 9.67 -4.80 6.73
CA ALA A 57 8.66 -5.67 7.33
C ALA A 57 7.99 -6.65 6.36
N ARG A 58 8.32 -6.56 5.06
CA ARG A 58 7.75 -7.39 3.97
C ARG A 58 6.22 -7.37 3.92
N ARG A 59 5.61 -6.28 4.39
CA ARG A 59 4.16 -6.06 4.41
C ARG A 59 3.89 -4.62 4.02
N VAL A 60 2.87 -4.43 3.19
CA VAL A 60 2.49 -3.09 2.74
C VAL A 60 0.98 -3.03 2.50
N ALA A 61 0.38 -1.91 2.88
CA ALA A 61 -0.93 -1.48 2.41
C ALA A 61 -0.79 -0.06 1.84
N ALA A 62 -1.54 0.22 0.79
CA ALA A 62 -1.64 1.51 0.15
C ALA A 62 -3.10 1.82 -0.20
N THR A 63 -3.53 3.06 0.05
CA THR A 63 -4.89 3.51 -0.23
C THR A 63 -4.90 4.91 -0.83
N ASN A 64 -6.03 5.28 -1.42
CA ASN A 64 -6.37 6.68 -1.61
C ASN A 64 -6.51 7.42 -0.24
N ALA A 65 -6.78 8.72 -0.28
CA ALA A 65 -6.86 9.56 0.92
C ALA A 65 -8.03 9.22 1.87
N HIS A 66 -8.97 8.35 1.47
CA HIS A 66 -10.24 8.15 2.17
C HIS A 66 -10.39 6.78 2.84
N LEU A 67 -9.63 5.77 2.40
CA LEU A 67 -9.90 4.38 2.78
C LEU A 67 -8.98 3.78 3.84
N LYS A 68 -7.93 4.51 4.27
CA LYS A 68 -6.96 4.01 5.25
C LYS A 68 -7.65 3.51 6.54
N ASP A 69 -8.45 4.35 7.18
CA ASP A 69 -9.05 4.03 8.48
C ASP A 69 -10.12 2.94 8.37
N ALA A 70 -10.92 2.97 7.29
CA ALA A 70 -11.93 1.95 7.01
C ALA A 70 -11.28 0.57 6.80
N PHE A 71 -10.14 0.51 6.11
CA PHE A 71 -9.41 -0.72 5.90
C PHE A 71 -8.80 -1.28 7.18
N ILE A 72 -8.14 -0.44 7.99
CA ILE A 72 -7.58 -0.86 9.28
C ILE A 72 -8.69 -1.40 10.20
N LYS A 73 -9.85 -0.74 10.22
CA LYS A 73 -10.99 -1.22 10.98
C LYS A 73 -11.46 -2.59 10.50
N ALA A 74 -11.63 -2.77 9.19
CA ALA A 74 -12.11 -4.02 8.61
C ALA A 74 -11.17 -5.22 8.81
N LEU A 75 -9.87 -5.00 9.00
CA LEU A 75 -8.90 -6.06 9.30
C LEU A 75 -8.86 -6.48 10.78
N ASN A 76 -9.37 -5.64 11.68
CA ASN A 76 -9.37 -5.89 13.13
C ASN A 76 -10.71 -6.45 13.65
N GLU A 77 -11.72 -6.57 12.77
CA GLU A 77 -12.98 -7.27 13.02
C GLU A 77 -12.84 -8.77 12.71
#